data_AF-A0A9E3N0L0-F1
#
_entry.id   AF-A0A9E3N0L0-F1
#
_cell.length_a   1.000
_cell.length_b   1.000
_cell.length_c   1.000
_cell.angle_alpha   90.00
_cell.angle_beta   90.00
_cell.angle_gamma   90.00
#
_symmetry.space_group_name_H-M   'P 1'
#
loop_
_entity.id
_entity.type
_entity.pdbx_description
1 polymer ?
#
loop_
_entity_poly.entity_id
_entity_poly.type
_entity_poly.pdbx_seq_one_letter_code
_entity_poly.pdbx_strand_id
1 'polypeptide(L)'
;MAPTAQDTTWQVYEFQRDGVRYLQINDRVGNVRAAVGRIDGTAWVLPMGIDAERVRIATGRSLPTARARRVYGNAELAVDYVLDAKGRPVWTVRVLSQVQ
;
A
#
# COMPACT_ATOMS: atom_id res chain seq x y z
N MET A 1 -3.59 4.21 17.98
CA MET A 1 -2.46 3.28 17.74
C MET A 1 -1.75 3.73 16.49
N ALA A 2 -0.46 4.04 16.56
CA ALA A 2 0.33 4.38 15.37
C ALA A 2 0.47 3.15 14.47
N PRO A 3 0.41 3.30 13.13
CA PRO A 3 0.57 2.16 12.24
C PRO A 3 2.02 1.67 12.26
N THR A 4 2.20 0.38 12.50
CA THR A 4 3.52 -0.26 12.50
C THR A 4 3.92 -0.54 11.06
N ALA A 5 4.93 0.16 10.53
CA ALA A 5 5.64 -0.33 9.35
C ALA A 5 6.27 -1.68 9.72
N GLN A 6 5.78 -2.77 9.13
CA GLN A 6 6.25 -4.13 9.46
C GLN A 6 7.54 -4.50 8.71
N ASP A 7 7.99 -3.63 7.82
CA ASP A 7 9.18 -3.77 7.00
C ASP A 7 10.06 -2.52 7.10
N THR A 8 11.25 -2.64 7.71
CA THR A 8 12.23 -1.54 7.87
C THR A 8 12.90 -1.10 6.56
N THR A 9 12.59 -1.74 5.43
CA THR A 9 13.06 -1.35 4.09
C THR A 9 12.26 -0.16 3.56
N TRP A 10 11.06 0.07 4.10
CA TRP A 10 10.16 1.10 3.63
C TRP A 10 9.82 2.10 4.74
N GLN A 11 9.65 3.35 4.34
CA GLN A 11 9.09 4.38 5.19
C GLN A 11 7.66 4.63 4.71
N VAL A 12 6.70 4.44 5.60
CA VAL A 12 5.29 4.59 5.27
C VAL A 12 4.71 5.76 6.06
N TYR A 13 4.09 6.68 5.34
CA TYR A 13 3.47 7.87 5.91
C TYR A 13 1.97 7.83 5.62
N GLU A 14 1.17 8.00 6.66
CA GLU A 14 -0.28 8.15 6.56
C GLU A 14 -0.66 9.56 6.95
N PHE A 15 -1.47 10.22 6.12
CA PHE A 15 -1.99 11.55 6.39
C PHE A 15 -3.43 11.67 5.91
N GLN A 16 -4.18 12.58 6.51
CA GLN A 16 -5.59 12.81 6.19
C GLN A 16 -5.81 14.27 5.79
N ARG A 17 -6.59 14.48 4.73
CA ARG A 17 -7.02 15.80 4.27
C ARG A 17 -8.43 15.69 3.68
N ASP A 18 -9.34 16.57 4.10
CA ASP A 18 -10.71 16.65 3.57
C ASP A 18 -11.47 15.31 3.58
N GLY A 19 -11.27 14.49 4.63
CA GLY A 19 -11.87 13.15 4.76
C GLY A 19 -11.18 12.05 3.94
N VAL A 20 -10.22 12.40 3.09
CA VAL A 20 -9.41 11.46 2.32
C VAL A 20 -8.19 11.05 3.13
N ARG A 21 -7.94 9.75 3.24
CA ARG A 21 -6.70 9.22 3.82
C ARG A 21 -5.73 8.88 2.70
N TYR A 22 -4.50 9.29 2.87
CA TYR A 22 -3.43 9.07 1.92
C TYR A 22 -2.34 8.26 2.57
N LEU A 23 -1.83 7.29 1.83
CA LEU A 23 -0.68 6.51 2.19
C LEU A 23 0.42 6.77 1.17
N GLN A 24 1.58 7.22 1.64
CA GLN A 24 2.78 7.36 0.82
C GLN A 24 3.85 6.39 1.30
N ILE A 25 4.45 5.67 0.36
CA ILE A 25 5.49 4.68 0.63
C ILE A 25 6.77 5.16 -0.01
N ASN A 26 7.80 5.33 0.80
CA ASN A 26 9.13 5.72 0.38
C ASN A 26 10.13 4.58 0.59
N ASP A 27 11.18 4.54 -0.23
CA ASP A 27 12.37 3.75 0.08
C ASP A 27 13.24 4.42 1.15
N ARG A 28 14.31 3.75 1.61
CA ARG A 28 15.19 4.25 2.67
C ARG A 28 15.94 5.55 2.31
N VAL A 29 16.08 5.86 1.02
CA VAL A 29 16.75 7.09 0.58
C VAL A 29 15.75 8.22 0.33
N GLY A 30 14.45 7.99 0.58
CA GLY A 30 13.40 8.99 0.54
C GLY A 30 12.66 9.10 -0.79
N ASN A 31 12.93 8.24 -1.78
CA ASN A 31 12.18 8.29 -3.03
C ASN A 31 10.77 7.75 -2.82
N VAL A 32 9.78 8.48 -3.32
CA VAL A 32 8.40 7.99 -3.35
C VAL A 32 8.30 6.81 -4.31
N ARG A 33 7.91 5.65 -3.79
CA ARG A 33 7.73 4.41 -4.56
C ARG A 33 6.30 4.26 -5.01
N ALA A 34 5.36 4.42 -4.10
CA ALA A 34 3.96 4.22 -4.36
C ALA A 34 3.12 5.12 -3.45
N ALA A 35 1.91 5.42 -3.92
CA ALA A 35 0.97 6.20 -3.15
C ALA A 35 -0.48 5.83 -3.45
N VAL A 36 -1.30 5.93 -2.42
CA VAL A 36 -2.68 5.46 -2.43
C VAL A 36 -3.57 6.48 -1.72
N GLY A 37 -4.69 6.81 -2.33
CA GLY A 37 -5.80 7.51 -1.66
C GLY A 37 -6.89 6.51 -1.24
N ARG A 38 -7.59 6.80 -0.16
CA ARG A 38 -8.68 5.99 0.37
C ARG A 38 -9.78 6.86 0.98
N ILE A 39 -11.03 6.50 0.69
CA ILE A 39 -12.27 6.98 1.35
C ILE A 39 -13.21 5.79 1.51
N ASP A 40 -13.80 5.58 2.69
CA ASP A 40 -14.93 4.68 2.95
C ASP A 40 -14.86 3.29 2.27
N GLY A 41 -13.70 2.64 2.35
CA GLY A 41 -13.50 1.30 1.76
C GLY A 41 -13.16 1.29 0.26
N THR A 42 -13.17 2.43 -0.40
CA THR A 42 -12.61 2.61 -1.75
C THR A 42 -11.16 3.06 -1.64
N ALA A 43 -10.27 2.42 -2.41
CA ALA A 43 -8.89 2.83 -2.54
C ALA A 43 -8.53 3.02 -4.02
N TRP A 44 -7.67 3.98 -4.31
CA TRP A 44 -7.17 4.24 -5.66
C TRP A 44 -5.69 4.58 -5.62
N VAL A 45 -5.02 4.29 -6.73
CA VAL A 45 -3.61 4.60 -6.93
C VAL A 45 -3.49 6.07 -7.30
N LEU A 46 -2.56 6.78 -6.67
CA LEU A 46 -2.19 8.12 -7.10
C LEU A 46 -1.11 8.02 -8.19
N PRO A 47 -1.13 8.87 -9.23
CA PRO A 47 -0.11 8.89 -10.28
C PRO A 47 1.19 9.54 -9.77
N MET A 48 1.70 9.05 -8.64
CA MET A 48 2.91 9.55 -8.00
C MET A 48 3.75 8.39 -7.47
N GLY A 49 5.06 8.57 -7.60
CA GLY A 49 6.07 7.57 -7.24
C GLY A 49 6.54 6.71 -8.41
N ILE A 50 7.74 6.17 -8.26
CA ILE A 50 8.47 5.41 -9.30
C ILE A 50 7.72 4.15 -9.73
N ASP A 51 6.92 3.56 -8.84
CA ASP A 51 6.24 2.30 -9.05
C ASP A 51 4.72 2.45 -9.25
N ALA A 52 4.21 3.67 -9.53
CA ALA A 52 2.78 3.96 -9.61
C ALA A 52 2.01 2.99 -10.54
N GLU A 53 2.54 2.71 -11.73
CA GLU A 53 1.94 1.79 -12.72
C GLU A 53 1.93 0.31 -12.27
N ARG A 54 2.70 0.01 -11.23
CA ARG A 54 2.86 -1.33 -10.65
C ARG A 54 2.13 -1.49 -9.33
N VAL A 55 1.31 -0.51 -8.96
CA VAL A 55 0.38 -0.61 -7.83
C VAL A 55 -0.94 -1.21 -8.33
N ARG A 56 -1.45 -2.19 -7.59
CA ARG A 56 -2.71 -2.87 -7.86
C ARG A 56 -3.60 -2.78 -6.62
N ILE A 57 -4.84 -2.32 -6.81
CA ILE A 57 -5.86 -2.37 -5.78
C ILE A 57 -6.58 -3.71 -5.88
N ALA A 58 -6.62 -4.46 -4.79
CA ALA A 58 -7.33 -5.71 -4.68
C ALA A 58 -8.45 -5.59 -3.64
N THR A 59 -9.66 -5.99 -4.03
CA THR A 59 -10.80 -6.10 -3.12
C THR A 59 -10.84 -7.53 -2.58
N GLY A 60 -10.49 -7.72 -1.31
CA GLY A 60 -10.52 -9.04 -0.65
C GLY A 60 -9.31 -9.34 0.22
N ARG A 61 -9.45 -10.37 1.07
CA ARG A 61 -8.44 -10.75 2.08
C ARG A 61 -7.28 -11.60 1.55
N SER A 62 -7.45 -12.25 0.40
CA SER A 62 -6.45 -13.19 -0.12
C SER A 62 -5.37 -12.50 -0.95
N LEU A 63 -4.11 -12.72 -0.59
CA LEU A 63 -2.98 -12.53 -1.49
C LEU A 63 -2.59 -13.90 -2.03
N PRO A 64 -2.38 -14.07 -3.35
CA PRO A 64 -2.07 -15.36 -3.93
C PRO A 64 -0.59 -15.78 -3.78
N THR A 65 0.24 -15.04 -3.05
CA THR A 65 1.69 -15.25 -3.11
C THR A 65 2.36 -15.41 -1.74
N ALA A 66 2.95 -16.57 -1.51
CA ALA A 66 3.82 -16.88 -0.38
C ALA A 66 5.07 -15.98 -0.30
N ARG A 67 5.32 -15.14 -1.32
CA ARG A 67 6.44 -14.19 -1.38
C ARG A 67 6.05 -12.74 -1.11
N ALA A 68 4.78 -12.47 -0.78
CA ALA A 68 4.35 -11.13 -0.40
C ALA A 68 4.93 -10.73 0.96
N ARG A 69 5.61 -9.59 1.02
CA ARG A 69 6.06 -8.95 2.25
C ARG A 69 5.08 -7.86 2.65
N ARG A 70 4.57 -7.92 3.88
CA ARG A 70 3.71 -6.87 4.43
C ARG A 70 4.55 -5.61 4.69
N VAL A 71 4.23 -4.53 4.00
CA VAL A 71 4.89 -3.23 4.17
C VAL A 71 4.11 -2.35 5.14
N TYR A 72 2.78 -2.35 5.00
CA TYR A 72 1.88 -1.58 5.84
C TYR A 72 0.61 -2.38 6.13
N GLY A 73 0.06 -2.26 7.33
CA GLY A 73 -1.23 -2.84 7.64
C GLY A 73 -1.89 -2.17 8.83
N ASN A 74 -3.16 -1.82 8.68
CA ASN A 74 -4.06 -1.45 9.76
C ASN A 74 -5.38 -2.25 9.63
N ALA A 75 -6.41 -1.92 10.41
CA ALA A 75 -7.71 -2.60 10.36
C ALA A 75 -8.44 -2.44 9.02
N GLU A 76 -8.07 -1.43 8.24
CA GLU A 76 -8.80 -0.95 7.08
C GLU A 76 -8.10 -1.32 5.76
N LEU A 77 -6.78 -1.23 5.74
CA LEU A 77 -5.92 -1.30 4.57
C LEU A 77 -4.69 -2.16 4.87
N ALA A 78 -4.26 -2.94 3.88
CA ALA A 78 -2.96 -3.57 3.86
C ALA A 78 -2.22 -3.24 2.57
N VAL A 79 -0.92 -3.02 2.67
CA VAL A 79 -0.03 -2.93 1.52
C VAL A 79 1.03 -4.00 1.62
N ASP A 80 1.08 -4.80 0.57
CA ASP A 80 2.01 -5.90 0.41
C ASP A 80 2.90 -5.64 -0.80
N TYR A 81 4.17 -5.96 -0.65
CA TYR A 81 5.21 -5.83 -1.66
C TYR A 81 5.62 -7.21 -2.14
N VAL A 82 5.64 -7.42 -3.45
CA VAL A 82 6.08 -8.68 -4.06
C VAL A 82 6.92 -8.40 -5.29
N LEU A 83 7.92 -9.24 -5.55
CA LEU A 83 8.62 -9.25 -6.83
C LEU A 83 7.90 -10.20 -7.79
N ASP A 84 7.56 -9.72 -8.99
CA ASP A 84 7.02 -10.57 -10.05
C ASP A 84 8.07 -11.59 -10.55
N ALA A 85 7.67 -12.49 -11.44
CA ALA A 85 8.58 -13.50 -12.00
C ALA A 85 9.81 -12.91 -12.73
N LYS A 86 9.75 -11.63 -13.13
CA LYS A 86 10.84 -10.89 -13.77
C LYS A 86 11.65 -10.05 -12.76
N GLY A 87 11.40 -10.20 -11.45
CA GLY A 87 12.06 -9.43 -10.40
C GLY A 87 11.59 -7.98 -10.29
N ARG A 88 10.46 -7.62 -10.90
CA ARG A 88 9.92 -6.24 -10.83
C ARG A 88 9.05 -6.08 -9.59
N PRO A 89 9.15 -4.95 -8.86
CA PRO A 89 8.28 -4.68 -7.74
C PRO A 89 6.83 -4.52 -8.18
N VAL A 90 5.93 -5.20 -7.48
CA VAL A 90 4.48 -5.05 -7.59
C VAL A 90 3.94 -4.77 -6.20
N TRP A 91 3.18 -3.69 -6.09
CA TRP A 91 2.54 -3.27 -4.85
C TRP A 91 1.08 -3.72 -4.89
N THR A 92 0.66 -4.50 -3.90
CA THR A 92 -0.73 -4.92 -3.77
C THR A 92 -1.35 -4.22 -2.58
N VAL A 93 -2.35 -3.41 -2.84
CA VAL A 93 -3.10 -2.64 -1.86
C VAL A 93 -4.42 -3.34 -1.65
N ARG A 94 -4.67 -3.86 -0.45
CA ARG A 94 -5.90 -4.55 -0.10
C ARG A 94 -6.74 -3.71 0.83
N VAL A 95 -8.00 -3.52 0.44
CA VAL A 95 -9.02 -2.99 1.33
C VAL A 95 -9.54 -4.17 2.17
N LEU A 96 -9.32 -4.10 3.49
CA LEU A 96 -9.68 -5.16 4.44
C LEU A 96 -11.08 -4.98 5.04
N SER A 97 -11.54 -3.74 5.14
CA SER A 97 -12.89 -3.40 5.61
C SER A 97 -13.74 -2.97 4.41
N GLN A 98 -14.81 -3.72 4.15
CA GLN A 98 -15.98 -3.22 3.45
C GLN A 98 -16.84 -2.57 4.54
N VAL A 99 -17.14 -1.29 4.44
CA VAL A 99 -18.20 -0.73 5.28
C VAL A 99 -19.47 -1.51 4.92
N GLN A 100 -20.10 -2.09 5.93
CA GLN A 100 -21.28 -2.95 5.81
C GLN A 100 -22.50 -2.16 5.34
#